data_AF-A0A839PLA1-F1
#
_entry.id   AF-A0A839PLA1-F1
#
_cell.length_a   1.000
_cell.length_b   1.000
_cell.length_c   1.000
_cell.angle_alpha   90.00
_cell.angle_beta   90.00
_cell.angle_gamma   90.00
#
_symmetry.space_group_name_H-M   'P 1'
#
loop_
_entity.id
_entity.type
_entity.pdbx_description
1 polymer ?
#
loop_
_entity_poly.entity_id
_entity_poly.type
_entity_poly.pdbx_seq_one_letter_code
_entity_poly.pdbx_strand_id
1 'polypeptide(L)'
;MLGFFREQVLGPMLYRRAGLHQRGVRRLEALQLDKDEKLAATVAYRDTTSIREALVASINLYLDLRRDDPPTDPRRGMPKLLFDLLKETEPVSPKTVGS
;
A
#
# COMPACT_ATOMS: atom_id res chain seq x y z
N MET A 1 -6.02 3.49 -10.40
CA MET A 1 -4.56 3.41 -10.18
C MET A 1 -4.20 2.46 -9.03
N LEU A 2 -4.78 2.60 -7.83
CA LEU A 2 -4.51 1.70 -6.69
C LEU A 2 -4.81 0.22 -6.97
N GLY A 3 -5.92 -0.09 -7.64
CA GLY A 3 -6.24 -1.48 -8.05
C GLY A 3 -5.18 -2.13 -8.93
N PHE A 4 -4.61 -1.37 -9.88
CA PHE A 4 -3.51 -1.86 -10.72
C PHE A 4 -2.24 -2.14 -9.90
N PHE A 5 -1.87 -1.24 -8.99
CA PHE A 5 -0.72 -1.46 -8.10
C PHE A 5 -0.90 -2.70 -7.21
N ARG A 6 -2.13 -2.90 -6.69
CA ARG A 6 -2.50 -4.08 -5.91
C ARG A 6 -2.29 -5.37 -6.70
N GLU A 7 -2.78 -5.40 -7.94
CA GLU A 7 -2.76 -6.61 -8.77
C GLU A 7 -1.38 -6.91 -9.37
N GLN A 8 -0.66 -5.88 -9.82
CA GLN A 8 0.60 -6.03 -10.56
C GLN A 8 1.85 -5.98 -9.68
N VAL A 9 1.75 -5.52 -8.43
CA VAL A 9 2.90 -5.37 -7.53
C VAL A 9 2.66 -6.09 -6.21
N LEU A 10 1.65 -5.67 -5.43
CA LEU A 10 1.45 -6.19 -4.07
C LEU A 10 1.04 -7.67 -4.06
N GLY A 11 0.13 -8.06 -4.95
CA GLY A 11 -0.29 -9.44 -5.15
C GLY A 11 0.89 -10.38 -5.42
N PRO A 12 1.70 -10.15 -6.48
CA PRO A 12 2.90 -10.94 -6.76
C PRO A 12 3.87 -11.05 -5.58
N MET A 13 4.11 -9.95 -4.87
CA MET A 13 5.01 -9.94 -3.72
C MET A 13 4.47 -10.81 -2.56
N LEU A 14 3.16 -10.80 -2.31
CA LEU A 14 2.51 -11.70 -1.33
C LEU A 14 2.66 -13.18 -1.73
N TYR A 15 2.48 -13.53 -3.00
CA TYR A 15 2.70 -14.90 -3.47
C TYR A 15 4.14 -15.35 -3.24
N ARG A 16 5.11 -14.47 -3.57
CA ARG A 16 6.52 -14.75 -3.35
C ARG A 16 6.82 -14.99 -1.87
N ARG A 17 6.30 -14.15 -0.97
CA ARG A 17 6.44 -14.33 0.48
C ARG A 17 5.92 -15.68 0.96
N ALA A 18 4.80 -16.13 0.37
CA ALA A 18 4.22 -17.44 0.67
C ALA A 18 4.96 -18.63 0.04
N GLY A 19 6.07 -18.40 -0.67
CA GLY A 19 6.80 -19.44 -1.41
C GLY A 19 6.03 -19.99 -2.61
N LEU A 20 5.00 -19.27 -3.07
CA LEU A 20 4.12 -19.71 -4.14
C LEU A 20 4.47 -19.04 -5.46
N HIS A 21 4.46 -19.82 -6.54
CA HIS A 21 4.55 -19.27 -7.90
C HIS A 21 3.18 -18.73 -8.32
N GLN A 22 3.15 -17.49 -8.81
CA GLN A 22 1.94 -16.86 -9.31
C GLN A 22 1.42 -17.64 -10.52
N ARG A 23 0.29 -18.35 -10.37
CA ARG A 23 -0.43 -19.00 -11.46
C ARG A 23 -1.90 -18.62 -11.37
N GLY A 24 -2.30 -17.63 -12.18
CA GLY A 24 -3.68 -17.19 -12.35
C GLY A 24 -4.20 -16.20 -11.30
N VAL A 25 -5.20 -15.42 -11.72
CA VAL A 25 -5.72 -14.23 -11.01
C VAL A 25 -6.59 -14.56 -9.78
N ARG A 26 -7.06 -15.80 -9.63
CA ARG A 26 -8.14 -16.20 -8.67
C ARG A 26 -7.68 -16.79 -7.33
N ARG A 27 -6.39 -16.70 -6.96
CA ARG A 27 -5.85 -17.48 -5.83
C ARG A 27 -5.67 -16.73 -4.50
N LEU A 28 -5.72 -15.39 -4.45
CA LEU A 28 -5.41 -14.62 -3.22
C LEU A 28 -6.42 -14.89 -2.10
N GLU A 29 -7.71 -14.81 -2.43
CA GLU A 29 -8.83 -15.06 -1.52
C GLU A 29 -8.93 -16.56 -1.16
N ALA A 30 -8.73 -17.43 -2.15
CA ALA A 30 -8.80 -18.89 -1.97
C ALA A 30 -7.67 -19.47 -1.09
N LEU A 31 -6.52 -18.80 -1.03
CA LEU A 31 -5.36 -19.24 -0.26
C LEU A 31 -5.22 -18.54 1.10
N GLN A 32 -6.17 -17.66 1.47
CA GLN A 32 -6.10 -16.82 2.68
C GLN A 32 -4.72 -16.15 2.83
N LEU A 33 -4.13 -15.66 1.74
CA LEU A 33 -2.79 -15.05 1.79
C LEU A 33 -2.82 -13.66 2.43
N ASP A 34 -4.00 -13.09 2.62
CA ASP A 34 -4.22 -11.79 3.27
C ASP A 34 -4.89 -11.95 4.65
N LYS A 35 -4.32 -12.79 5.52
CA LYS A 35 -4.91 -13.08 6.85
C LYS A 35 -5.06 -11.83 7.73
N ASP A 36 -4.19 -10.85 7.53
CA ASP A 36 -4.18 -9.59 8.28
C ASP A 36 -4.97 -8.48 7.57
N GLU A 37 -5.71 -8.79 6.50
CA GLU A 37 -6.47 -7.84 5.68
C GLU A 37 -5.64 -6.65 5.15
N LYS A 38 -4.32 -6.83 5.03
CA LYS A 38 -3.37 -5.81 4.58
C LYS A 38 -3.60 -5.45 3.11
N LEU A 39 -3.95 -6.42 2.27
CA LEU A 39 -4.29 -6.18 0.87
C LEU A 39 -5.68 -5.56 0.75
N ALA A 40 -6.64 -5.97 1.58
CA ALA A 40 -7.97 -5.36 1.65
C ALA A 40 -7.89 -3.87 2.06
N ALA A 41 -7.02 -3.50 3.01
CA ALA A 41 -6.79 -2.12 3.43
C ALA A 41 -6.25 -1.19 2.31
N THR A 42 -5.82 -1.74 1.17
CA THR A 42 -5.39 -0.95 -0.01
C THR A 42 -6.55 -0.52 -0.91
N VAL A 43 -7.78 -0.93 -0.60
CA VAL A 43 -8.98 -0.56 -1.35
C VAL A 43 -9.55 0.75 -0.79
N ALA A 44 -9.60 1.77 -1.64
CA ALA A 44 -10.19 3.07 -1.31
C ALA A 44 -11.67 3.13 -1.68
N TYR A 45 -12.46 3.82 -0.84
CA TYR A 45 -13.79 4.33 -1.17
C TYR A 45 -13.70 5.69 -1.88
N ARG A 46 -14.84 6.22 -2.32
CA ARG A 46 -14.93 7.43 -3.17
C ARG A 46 -14.83 8.73 -2.37
N ASP A 47 -13.88 8.81 -1.44
CA ASP A 47 -13.59 9.99 -0.62
C ASP A 47 -12.08 10.17 -0.41
N THR A 48 -11.67 11.41 -0.16
CA THR A 48 -10.25 11.80 -0.10
C THR A 48 -9.52 11.13 1.07
N THR A 49 -10.19 10.94 2.21
CA THR A 49 -9.60 10.32 3.40
C THR A 49 -9.31 8.86 3.12
N SER A 50 -10.28 8.12 2.57
CA SER A 50 -10.12 6.72 2.23
C SER A 50 -9.05 6.49 1.14
N ILE A 51 -8.96 7.38 0.14
CA ILE A 51 -7.88 7.32 -0.86
C ILE A 51 -6.51 7.48 -0.18
N ARG A 52 -6.38 8.40 0.77
CA ARG A 52 -5.13 8.61 1.50
C ARG A 52 -4.78 7.41 2.36
N GLU A 53 -5.73 6.87 3.11
CA GLU A 53 -5.53 5.68 3.94
C GLU A 53 -5.10 4.49 3.10
N ALA A 54 -5.75 4.26 1.96
CA ALA A 54 -5.40 3.20 1.02
C ALA A 54 -3.98 3.39 0.42
N LEU A 55 -3.57 4.64 0.15
CA LEU A 55 -2.20 4.94 -0.28
C LEU A 55 -1.17 4.61 0.82
N VAL A 56 -1.42 5.06 2.05
CA VAL A 56 -0.55 4.78 3.19
C VAL A 56 -0.45 3.27 3.44
N ALA A 57 -1.57 2.55 3.43
CA ALA A 57 -1.62 1.10 3.55
C ALA A 57 -0.83 0.41 2.43
N SER A 58 -0.99 0.86 1.19
CA SER A 58 -0.24 0.33 0.02
C SER A 58 1.26 0.50 0.18
N ILE A 59 1.71 1.66 0.67
CA ILE A 59 3.14 1.95 0.90
C ILE A 59 3.69 1.05 2.01
N ASN A 60 2.99 0.97 3.13
CA ASN A 60 3.41 0.15 4.26
C ASN A 60 3.52 -1.33 3.87
N LEU A 61 2.51 -1.85 3.16
CA LEU A 61 2.51 -3.22 2.67
C LEU A 61 3.65 -3.46 1.67
N TYR A 62 3.88 -2.55 0.72
CA TYR A 62 5.00 -2.64 -0.21
C TYR A 62 6.34 -2.71 0.53
N LEU A 63 6.57 -1.81 1.49
CA LEU A 63 7.83 -1.75 2.23
C LEU A 63 8.06 -2.98 3.09
N ASP A 64 7.00 -3.52 3.68
CA ASP A 64 7.07 -4.76 4.42
C ASP A 64 7.42 -5.93 3.50
N LEU A 65 6.72 -6.11 2.39
CA LEU A 65 6.98 -7.18 1.42
C LEU A 65 8.35 -7.06 0.76
N ARG A 66 8.84 -5.84 0.52
CA ARG A 66 10.16 -5.58 -0.06
C ARG A 66 11.31 -6.06 0.83
N ARG A 67 11.08 -6.29 2.12
CA ARG A 67 12.11 -6.86 3.02
C ARG A 67 12.50 -8.29 2.62
N ASP A 68 11.61 -9.01 1.93
CA ASP A 68 11.89 -10.35 1.43
C ASP A 68 12.88 -10.33 0.24
N ASP A 69 13.00 -9.16 -0.42
CA ASP A 69 13.90 -8.93 -1.55
C ASP A 69 14.34 -7.46 -1.62
N PRO A 70 15.30 -7.07 -0.78
CA PRO A 70 15.74 -5.69 -0.75
C PRO A 70 16.38 -5.30 -2.09
N PRO A 71 16.21 -4.04 -2.53
CA PRO A 71 16.81 -3.56 -3.77
C PRO A 71 18.33 -3.53 -3.64
N THR A 72 19.03 -3.85 -4.73
CA THR A 72 20.50 -3.75 -4.78
C THR A 72 21.00 -2.31 -4.58
N ASP A 73 20.23 -1.32 -5.02
CA ASP A 73 20.55 0.11 -4.88
C ASP A 73 19.38 0.89 -4.25
N PRO A 74 19.34 1.02 -2.91
CA PRO A 74 18.34 1.82 -2.23
C PRO A 74 18.56 3.31 -2.49
N ARG A 75 17.57 3.97 -3.09
CA ARG A 75 17.59 5.41 -3.33
C ARG A 75 17.63 6.19 -2.01
N ARG A 76 18.59 7.10 -1.88
CA ARG A 76 18.72 7.99 -0.73
C ARG A 76 17.42 8.75 -0.45
N GLY A 77 16.99 8.77 0.81
CA GLY A 77 15.77 9.46 1.25
C GLY A 77 14.49 8.64 1.13
N MET A 78 14.50 7.51 0.42
CA MET A 78 13.37 6.56 0.43
C MET A 78 13.44 5.63 1.65
N PRO A 79 12.29 5.28 2.26
CA PRO A 79 10.93 5.68 1.90
C PRO A 79 10.44 7.00 2.54
N LYS A 80 11.24 7.65 3.38
CA LYS A 80 10.84 8.83 4.18
C LYS A 80 10.18 9.94 3.33
N LEU A 81 10.78 10.28 2.20
CA LEU A 81 10.27 11.33 1.30
C LEU A 81 8.84 11.08 0.80
N LEU A 82 8.45 9.82 0.64
CA LEU A 82 7.10 9.46 0.19
C LEU A 82 6.06 9.76 1.27
N PHE A 83 6.38 9.50 2.54
CA PHE A 83 5.50 9.83 3.65
C PHE A 83 5.42 11.33 3.91
N ASP A 84 6.53 12.05 3.70
CA ASP A 84 6.54 13.50 3.87
C ASP A 84 5.64 14.18 2.83
N LEU A 85 5.66 13.73 1.56
CA LEU A 85 4.71 14.17 0.53
C LEU A 85 3.24 13.97 0.94
N LEU A 86 2.90 12.83 1.55
CA LEU A 86 1.53 12.54 2.00
C LEU A 86 1.06 13.38 3.20
N LYS A 87 2.01 13.94 3.97
CA LYS A 87 1.71 14.89 5.05
C LYS A 87 1.48 16.30 4.52
N GLU A 88 2.24 16.71 3.50
CA GLU A 88 2.06 18.01 2.85
C GLU A 88 0.69 18.15 2.18
N THR A 89 0.08 17.03 1.78
CA THR A 89 -1.25 17.00 1.18
C THR A 89 -2.42 17.03 2.18
N GLU A 90 -2.16 17.17 3.49
CA GLU A 90 -3.27 17.27 4.45
C GLU A 90 -4.07 18.55 4.23
N PRO A 91 -5.41 18.46 4.11
CA PRO A 91 -6.24 19.65 4.01
C PRO A 91 -6.08 20.44 5.31
N VAL A 92 -5.69 21.71 5.20
CA VAL A 92 -5.70 22.64 6.34
C VAL A 92 -7.13 22.66 6.87
N SER A 93 -7.36 22.09 8.06
CA SER A 93 -8.65 22.26 8.74
C SER A 93 -8.92 23.76 8.83
N PRO A 94 -10.09 24.25 8.38
CA PRO A 94 -10.45 25.63 8.60
C PRO A 94 -10.43 25.84 10.10
N LYS A 95 -9.47 26.63 10.59
CA LYS A 95 -9.49 27.12 11.96
C LYS A 95 -10.86 27.76 12.14
N THR A 96 -11.68 27.17 13.00
CA THR A 96 -12.89 27.82 13.51
C THR A 96 -12.39 29.10 14.19
N VAL A 97 -12.48 30.22 13.49
CA VAL A 97 -12.33 31.54 14.09
C VAL A 97 -13.55 31.68 14.98
N GLY A 98 -13.36 31.33 16.25
CA GLY A 98 -14.35 31.48 17.31
C GLY A 98 -14.75 32.94 17.41
N SER A 99 -16.07 33.10 17.53
CA SER A 99 -16.84 34.34 17.71
C SER A 99 -16.46 35.13 18.95
#